data_AF-A0A2E6Z5M0-F1
#
_entry.id   AF-A0A2E6Z5M0-F1
#
_cell.length_a   1.000
_cell.length_b   1.000
_cell.length_c   1.000
_cell.angle_alpha   90.00
_cell.angle_beta   90.00
_cell.angle_gamma   90.00
#
_symmetry.space_group_name_H-M   'P 1'
#
loop_
_entity.id
_entity.type
_entity.pdbx_description
1 polymer ?
#
loop_
_entity_poly.entity_id
_entity_poly.type
_entity_poly.pdbx_seq_one_letter_code
_entity_poly.pdbx_strand_id
1 'polypeptide(L)'
;MKIAFMGLLFSISAIAIEPEQANSWYEQAQYRKIITEIDQQPDLKKNPDLTAIYIQAMFNLRQREEANTLLNQLIIDYPQHSELLYLAGINKIVLASDGNIFNARQRTTDGLQLLVRAVTENPDNYPAQQALISFYQSAPPAAGGSKTLAAEQATLLASLDPLQGALAEIQLLILEARLSEAVALIDKHLKTMPNQPDLLATKASILARQDAHIVAQQLYSKTAEFSTKPTQRYNALYQVGRLAVLTNDNVLNGITALSEYIGYYKDSDQSRLNWAKLRLVQLFMLAGSDGRAELLFADIANTTSADEDFMNLKDQVKVQLKSPL
;
A
#
# COMPACT_ATOMS: atom_id res chain seq x y z
N MET A 1 55.42 37.23 16.21
CA MET A 1 54.32 37.35 15.23
C MET A 1 53.32 36.24 15.53
N LYS A 2 52.21 36.55 16.23
CA LYS A 2 51.17 35.56 16.56
C LYS A 2 50.15 35.55 15.43
N ILE A 3 50.07 34.45 14.70
CA ILE A 3 49.00 34.22 13.72
C ILE A 3 47.87 33.52 14.47
N ALA A 4 46.77 34.22 14.70
CA ALA A 4 45.55 33.65 15.24
C ALA A 4 44.83 32.92 14.09
N PHE A 5 44.71 31.60 14.21
CA PHE A 5 43.92 30.79 13.28
C PHE A 5 42.46 30.82 13.76
N MET A 6 41.66 31.71 13.17
CA MET A 6 40.24 31.81 13.43
C MET A 6 39.53 30.73 12.60
N GLY A 7 39.26 29.59 13.22
CA GLY A 7 38.51 28.50 12.60
C GLY A 7 37.06 28.91 12.39
N LEU A 8 36.67 29.14 11.13
CA LEU A 8 35.28 29.23 10.70
C LEU A 8 34.65 27.83 10.85
N LEU A 9 33.85 27.65 11.89
CA LEU A 9 32.92 26.53 11.99
C LEU A 9 31.81 26.76 10.96
N PHE A 10 31.86 26.04 9.85
CA PHE A 10 30.70 25.89 8.98
C PHE A 10 29.70 24.99 9.70
N SER A 11 28.70 25.60 10.34
CA SER A 11 27.48 24.92 10.73
C SER A 11 26.80 24.47 9.43
N ILE A 12 26.88 23.17 9.13
CA ILE A 12 26.01 22.55 8.14
C ILE A 12 24.61 22.68 8.74
N SER A 13 23.82 23.65 8.25
CA SER A 13 22.40 23.69 8.54
C SER A 13 21.84 22.34 8.10
N ALA A 14 21.38 21.53 9.05
CA ALA A 14 20.64 20.32 8.73
C ALA A 14 19.49 20.74 7.81
N ILE A 15 19.47 20.19 6.60
CA ILE A 15 18.37 20.44 5.65
C ILE A 15 17.13 19.86 6.32
N ALA A 16 16.14 20.71 6.62
CA ALA A 16 14.88 20.28 7.19
C ALA A 16 14.20 19.30 6.22
N ILE A 17 13.68 18.20 6.75
CA ILE A 17 13.01 17.18 5.94
C ILE A 17 11.64 17.74 5.54
N GLU A 18 11.43 17.91 4.24
CA GLU A 18 10.15 18.37 3.69
C GLU A 18 9.17 17.21 3.46
N PRO A 19 7.85 17.46 3.45
CA PRO A 19 6.83 16.43 3.20
C PRO A 19 7.08 15.63 1.91
N GLU A 20 7.56 16.28 0.85
CA GLU A 20 7.88 15.61 -0.43
C GLU A 20 8.99 14.57 -0.28
N GLN A 21 10.00 14.87 0.53
CA GLN A 21 11.10 13.94 0.78
C GLN A 21 10.63 12.74 1.63
N ALA A 22 9.85 13.01 2.68
CA ALA A 22 9.25 11.96 3.50
C ALA A 22 8.30 11.06 2.68
N ASN A 23 7.51 11.65 1.79
CA ASN A 23 6.66 10.92 0.84
C ASN A 23 7.47 10.05 -0.11
N SER A 24 8.59 10.55 -0.63
CA SER A 24 9.49 9.74 -1.48
C SER A 24 10.04 8.51 -0.75
N TRP A 25 10.44 8.67 0.51
CA TRP A 25 10.84 7.54 1.36
C TRP A 25 9.67 6.60 1.63
N TYR A 26 8.47 7.13 1.84
CA TYR A 26 7.27 6.33 2.08
C TYR A 26 6.92 5.46 0.87
N GLU A 27 6.92 6.05 -0.33
CA GLU A 27 6.68 5.35 -1.59
C GLU A 27 7.72 4.25 -1.86
N GLN A 28 8.95 4.43 -1.38
CA GLN A 28 10.03 3.44 -1.42
C GLN A 28 10.02 2.47 -0.23
N ALA A 29 8.97 2.50 0.60
CA ALA A 29 8.83 1.67 1.81
C ALA A 29 10.01 1.80 2.79
N GLN A 30 10.66 2.97 2.86
CA GLN A 30 11.74 3.26 3.81
C GLN A 30 11.17 3.76 5.15
N TYR A 31 10.28 2.98 5.76
CA TYR A 31 9.51 3.39 6.94
C TYR A 31 10.39 3.63 8.17
N ARG A 32 11.38 2.77 8.42
CA ARG A 32 12.34 2.93 9.52
C ARG A 32 13.19 4.19 9.38
N LYS A 33 13.52 4.56 8.13
CA LYS A 33 14.23 5.80 7.83
C LYS A 33 13.36 7.00 8.19
N ILE A 34 12.10 7.02 7.76
CA ILE A 34 11.15 8.09 8.11
C ILE A 34 11.11 8.28 9.63
N ILE A 35 10.92 7.20 10.39
CA ILE A 35 10.86 7.28 11.86
C ILE A 35 12.17 7.84 12.43
N THR A 36 13.31 7.28 12.02
CA THR A 36 14.63 7.66 12.54
C THR A 36 14.96 9.13 12.28
N GLU A 37 14.72 9.59 11.06
CA GLU A 37 15.06 10.94 10.62
C GLU A 37 14.14 12.00 11.27
N ILE A 38 12.86 11.69 11.44
CA ILE A 38 11.91 12.59 12.12
C ILE A 38 12.12 12.59 13.65
N ASP A 39 12.46 11.46 14.26
CA ASP A 39 12.75 11.39 15.70
C ASP A 39 13.99 12.20 16.11
N GLN A 40 14.97 12.34 15.21
CA GLN A 40 16.15 13.18 15.42
C GLN A 40 15.85 14.69 15.37
N GLN A 41 14.68 15.08 14.83
CA GLN A 41 14.27 16.47 14.68
C GLN A 41 12.84 16.65 15.23
N PRO A 42 12.64 16.63 16.56
CA PRO A 42 11.29 16.62 17.16
C PRO A 42 10.41 17.80 16.75
N ASP A 43 11.00 18.94 16.39
CA ASP A 43 10.27 20.10 15.87
C ASP A 43 9.51 19.80 14.57
N LEU A 44 9.96 18.83 13.76
CA LEU A 44 9.26 18.40 12.55
C LEU A 44 7.90 17.78 12.86
N LYS A 45 7.71 17.20 14.06
CA LYS A 45 6.42 16.63 14.48
C LYS A 45 5.34 17.69 14.71
N LYS A 46 5.70 18.99 14.70
CA LYS A 46 4.74 20.11 14.73
C LYS A 46 4.13 20.41 13.36
N ASN A 47 4.64 19.81 12.29
CA ASN A 47 4.00 19.88 10.98
C ASN A 47 3.04 18.68 10.84
N PRO A 48 1.71 18.90 10.76
CA PRO A 48 0.74 17.82 10.75
C PRO A 48 0.84 16.94 9.48
N ASP A 49 1.30 17.45 8.35
CA ASP A 49 1.51 16.69 7.12
C ASP A 49 2.68 15.72 7.25
N LEU A 50 3.82 16.18 7.81
CA LEU A 50 4.96 15.32 8.11
C LEU A 50 4.59 14.26 9.14
N THR A 51 3.84 14.65 10.16
CA THR A 51 3.40 13.72 11.19
C THR A 51 2.42 12.69 10.64
N ALA A 52 1.57 13.02 9.66
CA ALA A 52 0.74 12.05 8.98
C ALA A 52 1.59 10.96 8.29
N ILE A 53 2.64 11.34 7.57
CA ILE A 53 3.58 10.39 6.92
C ILE A 53 4.30 9.53 7.96
N TYR A 54 4.74 10.14 9.07
CA TYR A 54 5.34 9.43 10.20
C TYR A 54 4.39 8.37 10.77
N ILE A 55 3.12 8.71 11.00
CA ILE A 55 2.07 7.78 11.46
C ILE A 55 1.85 6.64 10.45
N GLN A 56 1.79 6.95 9.16
CA GLN A 56 1.65 5.93 8.12
C GLN A 56 2.86 4.98 8.10
N ALA A 57 4.08 5.46 8.36
CA ALA A 57 5.27 4.63 8.53
C ALA A 57 5.15 3.71 9.76
N MET A 58 4.67 4.23 10.90
CA MET A 58 4.38 3.44 12.09
C MET A 58 3.37 2.32 11.83
N PHE A 59 2.30 2.59 11.06
CA PHE A 59 1.31 1.57 10.68
C PHE A 59 1.95 0.42 9.89
N ASN A 60 2.83 0.74 8.93
CA ASN A 60 3.54 -0.26 8.14
C ASN A 60 4.53 -1.10 8.98
N LEU A 61 5.08 -0.51 10.05
CA LEU A 61 5.93 -1.21 11.02
C LEU A 61 5.16 -1.87 12.16
N ARG A 62 3.82 -1.93 12.05
CA ARG A 62 2.90 -2.53 13.05
C ARG A 62 2.94 -1.87 14.43
N GLN A 63 3.35 -0.61 14.52
CA GLN A 63 3.40 0.19 15.76
C GLN A 63 2.07 0.91 15.99
N ARG A 64 0.95 0.17 15.95
CA ARG A 64 -0.40 0.77 15.91
C ARG A 64 -0.86 1.35 17.25
N GLU A 65 -0.48 0.76 18.38
CA GLU A 65 -0.87 1.26 19.70
C GLU A 65 -0.07 2.53 20.08
N GLU A 66 1.22 2.57 19.74
CA GLU A 66 2.05 3.78 19.86
C GLU A 66 1.50 4.90 18.96
N ALA A 67 1.17 4.56 17.70
CA ALA A 67 0.56 5.51 16.77
C ALA A 67 -0.81 5.99 17.28
N ASN A 68 -1.63 5.14 17.89
CA ASN A 68 -2.92 5.52 18.48
C ASN A 68 -2.74 6.53 19.62
N THR A 69 -1.72 6.34 20.46
CA THR A 69 -1.42 7.28 21.56
C THR A 69 -1.08 8.67 21.02
N LEU A 70 -0.20 8.72 20.01
CA LEU A 70 0.19 9.97 19.36
C LEU A 70 -0.99 10.60 18.61
N LEU A 71 -1.76 9.82 17.85
CA LEU A 71 -2.94 10.29 17.12
C LEU A 71 -3.99 10.91 18.05
N ASN A 72 -4.21 10.36 19.25
CA ASN A 72 -5.15 10.95 20.21
C ASN A 72 -4.73 12.36 20.68
N GLN A 73 -3.43 12.64 20.72
CA GLN A 73 -2.91 13.99 21.00
C GLN A 73 -3.06 14.88 19.77
N LEU A 74 -2.63 14.40 18.60
CA LEU A 74 -2.64 15.18 17.36
C LEU A 74 -4.03 15.64 16.92
N ILE A 75 -5.08 14.84 17.12
CA ILE A 75 -6.44 15.26 16.78
C ILE A 75 -7.02 16.31 17.73
N ILE A 76 -6.37 16.56 18.88
CA ILE A 76 -6.67 17.68 19.77
C ILE A 76 -5.95 18.93 19.29
N ASP A 77 -4.67 18.79 18.92
CA ASP A 77 -3.82 19.90 18.47
C ASP A 77 -4.21 20.40 17.06
N TYR A 78 -4.68 19.48 16.20
CA TYR A 78 -5.06 19.74 14.81
C TYR A 78 -6.48 19.21 14.52
N PRO A 79 -7.52 19.76 15.17
CA PRO A 79 -8.86 19.17 15.17
C PRO A 79 -9.58 19.18 13.80
N GLN A 80 -9.07 19.95 12.84
CA GLN A 80 -9.60 20.10 11.48
C GLN A 80 -8.71 19.43 10.42
N HIS A 81 -7.59 18.79 10.82
CA HIS A 81 -6.69 18.17 9.86
C HIS A 81 -7.23 16.83 9.38
N SER A 82 -7.92 16.85 8.23
CA SER A 82 -8.66 15.71 7.68
C SER A 82 -7.84 14.41 7.62
N GLU A 83 -6.58 14.46 7.17
CA GLU A 83 -5.74 13.25 7.08
C GLU A 83 -5.43 12.66 8.46
N LEU A 84 -5.23 13.48 9.50
CA LEU A 84 -4.96 12.97 10.85
C LEU A 84 -6.23 12.37 11.48
N LEU A 85 -7.39 12.99 11.22
CA LEU A 85 -8.69 12.43 11.60
C LEU A 85 -8.93 11.08 10.90
N TYR A 86 -8.62 10.98 9.61
CA TYR A 86 -8.70 9.75 8.83
C TYR A 86 -7.80 8.66 9.42
N LEU A 87 -6.51 8.94 9.61
CA LEU A 87 -5.53 8.00 10.16
C LEU A 87 -5.92 7.55 11.58
N ALA A 88 -6.42 8.46 12.43
CA ALA A 88 -6.95 8.14 13.74
C ALA A 88 -8.19 7.21 13.65
N GLY A 89 -9.10 7.51 12.73
CA GLY A 89 -10.30 6.72 12.49
C GLY A 89 -10.00 5.28 12.10
N ILE A 90 -9.20 5.09 11.03
CA ILE A 90 -8.84 3.75 10.55
C ILE A 90 -8.03 2.98 11.59
N ASN A 91 -7.15 3.63 12.35
CA ASN A 91 -6.33 2.93 13.33
C ASN A 91 -7.16 2.40 14.50
N LYS A 92 -8.13 3.18 14.99
CA LYS A 92 -9.05 2.70 16.04
C LYS A 92 -9.88 1.52 15.56
N ILE A 93 -10.38 1.55 14.32
CA ILE A 93 -11.16 0.44 13.73
C ILE A 93 -10.29 -0.83 13.60
N VAL A 94 -9.03 -0.71 13.17
CA VAL A 94 -8.11 -1.85 13.10
C VAL A 94 -7.81 -2.39 14.51
N LEU A 95 -7.50 -1.52 15.47
CA LEU A 95 -7.26 -1.92 16.87
C LEU A 95 -8.50 -2.51 17.57
N ALA A 96 -9.70 -2.25 17.06
CA ALA A 96 -10.91 -2.92 17.53
C ALA A 96 -10.98 -4.39 17.07
N SER A 97 -10.38 -4.69 15.91
CA SER A 97 -10.35 -6.02 15.31
C SER A 97 -9.20 -6.88 15.85
N ASP A 98 -8.06 -6.25 16.16
CA ASP A 98 -6.82 -6.93 16.60
C ASP A 98 -6.66 -6.98 18.14
N GLY A 99 -7.50 -6.27 18.89
CA GLY A 99 -7.27 -5.96 20.32
C GLY A 99 -8.24 -6.61 21.32
N ASN A 100 -8.21 -6.09 22.56
CA ASN A 100 -9.09 -6.52 23.64
C ASN A 100 -10.57 -6.21 23.32
N ILE A 101 -11.39 -7.26 23.24
CA ILE A 101 -12.83 -7.24 22.92
C ILE A 101 -13.59 -6.19 23.76
N PHE A 102 -13.19 -5.94 25.02
CA PHE A 102 -13.86 -5.01 25.92
C PHE A 102 -13.93 -3.57 25.37
N ASN A 103 -12.91 -3.12 24.63
CA ASN A 103 -12.87 -1.77 24.06
C ASN A 103 -13.22 -1.73 22.56
N ALA A 104 -13.45 -2.88 21.92
CA ALA A 104 -13.64 -2.98 20.49
C ALA A 104 -14.83 -2.15 19.99
N ARG A 105 -15.96 -2.20 20.72
CA ARG A 105 -17.15 -1.41 20.36
C ARG A 105 -16.88 0.09 20.39
N GLN A 106 -16.29 0.58 21.48
CA GLN A 106 -15.98 1.99 21.63
C GLN A 106 -15.00 2.45 20.55
N ARG A 107 -13.90 1.71 20.35
CA ARG A 107 -12.91 2.00 19.29
C ARG A 107 -13.55 2.06 17.90
N THR A 108 -14.49 1.16 17.61
CA THR A 108 -15.24 1.15 16.34
C THR A 108 -16.09 2.41 16.18
N THR A 109 -16.87 2.77 17.21
CA THR A 109 -17.72 3.97 17.19
C THR A 109 -16.90 5.26 17.09
N ASP A 110 -15.84 5.40 17.90
CA ASP A 110 -14.94 6.55 17.89
C ASP A 110 -14.24 6.67 16.52
N GLY A 111 -13.81 5.53 15.96
CA GLY A 111 -13.19 5.47 14.65
C GLY A 111 -14.13 5.93 13.54
N LEU A 112 -15.38 5.47 13.54
CA LEU A 112 -16.40 5.92 12.60
C LEU A 112 -16.65 7.43 12.69
N GLN A 113 -16.79 7.98 13.91
CA GLN A 113 -16.99 9.42 14.10
C GLN A 113 -15.82 10.24 13.56
N LEU A 114 -14.59 9.76 13.72
CA LEU A 114 -13.39 10.41 13.17
C LEU A 114 -13.36 10.36 11.64
N LEU A 115 -13.78 9.25 11.02
CA LEU A 115 -13.89 9.17 9.56
C LEU A 115 -14.95 10.14 9.02
N VAL A 116 -16.12 10.23 9.67
CA VAL A 116 -17.16 11.20 9.30
C VAL A 116 -16.62 12.62 9.40
N ARG A 117 -15.91 12.95 10.49
CA ARG A 117 -15.26 14.26 10.64
C ARG A 117 -14.21 14.50 9.56
N ALA A 118 -13.37 13.53 9.23
CA ALA A 118 -12.36 13.69 8.19
C ALA A 118 -12.97 14.10 6.84
N VAL A 119 -14.09 13.48 6.45
CA VAL A 119 -14.83 13.83 5.21
C VAL A 119 -15.53 15.18 5.33
N THR A 120 -16.08 15.52 6.49
CA THR A 120 -16.69 16.85 6.72
C THR A 120 -15.66 17.98 6.61
N GLU A 121 -14.48 17.82 7.20
CA GLU A 121 -13.41 18.82 7.16
C GLU A 121 -12.79 18.96 5.77
N ASN A 122 -12.67 17.86 5.04
CA ASN A 122 -12.21 17.87 3.65
C ASN A 122 -12.96 16.83 2.80
N PRO A 123 -13.96 17.25 2.01
CA PRO A 123 -14.65 16.37 1.07
C PRO A 123 -13.72 15.73 0.03
N ASP A 124 -12.56 16.32 -0.29
CA ASP A 124 -11.61 15.75 -1.25
C ASP A 124 -10.66 14.71 -0.61
N ASN A 125 -10.84 14.37 0.67
CA ASN A 125 -10.16 13.23 1.28
C ASN A 125 -10.81 11.91 0.81
N TYR A 126 -10.48 11.52 -0.43
CA TYR A 126 -10.98 10.29 -1.05
C TYR A 126 -10.66 9.01 -0.25
N PRO A 127 -9.47 8.85 0.36
CA PRO A 127 -9.22 7.74 1.29
C PRO A 127 -10.23 7.65 2.44
N ALA A 128 -10.59 8.78 3.06
CA ALA A 128 -11.59 8.82 4.12
C ALA A 128 -13.00 8.47 3.61
N GLN A 129 -13.38 8.99 2.43
CA GLN A 129 -14.66 8.63 1.80
C GLN A 129 -14.76 7.14 1.50
N GLN A 130 -13.73 6.54 0.90
CA GLN A 130 -13.69 5.10 0.60
C GLN A 130 -13.71 4.25 1.87
N ALA A 131 -13.06 4.71 2.95
CA ALA A 131 -13.12 4.05 4.25
C ALA A 131 -14.53 4.08 4.85
N LEU A 132 -15.26 5.22 4.75
CA LEU A 132 -16.66 5.31 5.16
C LEU A 132 -17.56 4.37 4.37
N ILE A 133 -17.44 4.36 3.04
CA ILE A 133 -18.21 3.44 2.18
C ILE A 133 -17.97 1.99 2.61
N SER A 134 -16.70 1.60 2.78
CA SER A 134 -16.33 0.25 3.20
C SER A 134 -16.91 -0.12 4.57
N PHE A 135 -16.82 0.82 5.52
CA PHE A 135 -17.34 0.63 6.86
C PHE A 135 -18.86 0.47 6.83
N TYR A 136 -19.58 1.41 6.21
CA TYR A 136 -21.03 1.37 6.12
C TYR A 136 -21.54 0.12 5.41
N GLN A 137 -20.86 -0.34 4.37
CA GLN A 137 -21.25 -1.53 3.62
C GLN A 137 -21.00 -2.83 4.39
N SER A 138 -19.91 -2.91 5.17
CA SER A 138 -19.42 -4.17 5.75
C SER A 138 -19.78 -4.37 7.22
N ALA A 139 -19.91 -3.28 8.00
CA ALA A 139 -20.19 -3.38 9.42
C ALA A 139 -21.65 -3.85 9.67
N PRO A 140 -21.92 -4.56 10.78
CA PRO A 140 -23.29 -4.83 11.20
C PRO A 140 -24.06 -3.53 11.50
N PRO A 141 -25.40 -3.49 11.32
CA PRO A 141 -26.19 -2.31 11.67
C PRO A 141 -26.01 -1.85 13.13
N ALA A 142 -25.88 -2.79 14.06
CA ALA A 142 -25.65 -2.50 15.48
C ALA A 142 -24.29 -1.84 15.77
N ALA A 143 -23.33 -1.94 14.84
CA ALA A 143 -22.01 -1.31 14.93
C ALA A 143 -21.91 -0.03 14.07
N GLY A 144 -23.02 0.44 13.50
CA GLY A 144 -23.06 1.64 12.65
C GLY A 144 -23.00 1.37 11.15
N GLY A 145 -23.11 0.11 10.71
CA GLY A 145 -23.24 -0.23 9.29
C GLY A 145 -24.58 0.22 8.70
N SER A 146 -24.57 0.66 7.44
CA SER A 146 -25.77 1.05 6.69
C SER A 146 -25.47 1.06 5.20
N LYS A 147 -26.02 0.08 4.46
CA LYS A 147 -25.89 0.03 2.99
C LYS A 147 -26.44 1.28 2.32
N THR A 148 -27.47 1.90 2.90
CA THR A 148 -28.04 3.16 2.41
C THR A 148 -27.01 4.29 2.52
N LEU A 149 -26.34 4.44 3.68
CA LEU A 149 -25.29 5.46 3.84
C LEU A 149 -24.09 5.19 2.93
N ALA A 150 -23.74 3.92 2.69
CA ALA A 150 -22.69 3.56 1.75
C ALA A 150 -23.02 4.02 0.32
N ALA A 151 -24.27 3.81 -0.12
CA ALA A 151 -24.75 4.26 -1.44
C ALA A 151 -24.86 5.79 -1.56
N GLU A 152 -25.31 6.47 -0.50
CA GLU A 152 -25.35 7.93 -0.43
C GLU A 152 -23.94 8.53 -0.52
N GLN A 153 -22.98 7.96 0.21
CA GLN A 153 -21.58 8.39 0.15
C GLN A 153 -20.95 8.15 -1.22
N ALA A 154 -21.24 7.01 -1.87
CA ALA A 154 -20.79 6.74 -3.24
C ALA A 154 -21.37 7.75 -4.24
N THR A 155 -22.65 8.12 -4.08
CA THR A 155 -23.31 9.14 -4.91
C THR A 155 -22.67 10.51 -4.71
N LEU A 156 -22.36 10.90 -3.46
CA LEU A 156 -21.65 12.12 -3.16
C LEU A 156 -20.27 12.14 -3.83
N LEU A 157 -19.52 11.04 -3.72
CA LEU A 157 -18.20 10.92 -4.33
C LEU A 157 -18.25 11.07 -5.85
N ALA A 158 -19.27 10.50 -6.51
CA ALA A 158 -19.49 10.67 -7.94
C ALA A 158 -19.80 12.11 -8.37
N SER A 159 -20.40 12.91 -7.48
CA SER A 159 -20.66 14.33 -7.75
C SER A 159 -19.40 15.19 -7.64
N LEU A 160 -18.40 14.75 -6.88
CA LEU A 160 -17.13 15.46 -6.67
C LEU A 160 -16.12 15.11 -7.76
N ASP A 161 -15.92 13.82 -8.02
CA ASP A 161 -14.98 13.32 -9.00
C ASP A 161 -15.55 12.09 -9.72
N PRO A 162 -15.72 12.14 -11.06
CA PRO A 162 -16.30 11.02 -11.81
C PRO A 162 -15.53 9.71 -11.69
N LEU A 163 -14.20 9.77 -11.54
CA LEU A 163 -13.39 8.57 -11.37
C LEU A 163 -13.59 7.98 -9.96
N GLN A 164 -13.57 8.82 -8.93
CA GLN A 164 -13.78 8.36 -7.56
C GLN A 164 -15.18 7.78 -7.38
N GLY A 165 -16.21 8.41 -7.98
CA GLY A 165 -17.56 7.85 -8.04
C GLY A 165 -17.61 6.46 -8.67
N ALA A 166 -16.98 6.29 -9.83
CA ALA A 166 -16.88 5.00 -10.50
C ALA A 166 -16.22 3.95 -9.59
N LEU A 167 -15.10 4.29 -8.95
CA LEU A 167 -14.39 3.40 -8.03
C LEU A 167 -15.24 3.02 -6.81
N ALA A 168 -16.03 3.94 -6.27
CA ALA A 168 -16.95 3.66 -5.17
C ALA A 168 -18.08 2.70 -5.57
N GLU A 169 -18.71 2.90 -6.73
CA GLU A 169 -19.73 1.98 -7.24
C GLU A 169 -19.16 0.58 -7.47
N ILE A 170 -17.96 0.50 -8.06
CA ILE A 170 -17.23 -0.76 -8.26
C ILE A 170 -16.91 -1.41 -6.91
N GLN A 171 -16.46 -0.64 -5.92
CA GLN A 171 -16.17 -1.12 -4.58
C GLN A 171 -17.41 -1.72 -3.90
N LEU A 172 -18.57 -1.08 -4.01
CA LEU A 172 -19.82 -1.61 -3.48
C LEU A 172 -20.16 -2.97 -4.11
N LEU A 173 -20.04 -3.09 -5.44
CA LEU A 173 -20.26 -4.37 -6.14
C LEU A 173 -19.28 -5.45 -5.67
N ILE A 174 -17.99 -5.10 -5.47
CA ILE A 174 -16.98 -6.03 -4.95
C ILE A 174 -17.32 -6.50 -3.53
N LEU A 175 -17.73 -5.59 -2.65
CA LEU A 175 -18.12 -5.90 -1.28
C LEU A 175 -19.39 -6.77 -1.21
N GLU A 176 -20.25 -6.70 -2.22
CA GLU A 176 -21.41 -7.58 -2.40
C GLU A 176 -21.08 -8.90 -3.13
N ALA A 177 -19.80 -9.16 -3.43
CA ALA A 177 -19.33 -10.30 -4.22
C ALA A 177 -19.91 -10.37 -5.65
N ARG A 178 -20.41 -9.25 -6.19
CA ARG A 178 -20.97 -9.12 -7.55
C ARG A 178 -19.87 -8.82 -8.57
N LEU A 179 -18.87 -9.71 -8.62
CA LEU A 179 -17.64 -9.49 -9.38
C LEU A 179 -17.85 -9.33 -10.90
N SER A 180 -18.78 -10.08 -11.49
CA SER A 180 -19.08 -9.96 -12.93
C SER A 180 -19.68 -8.60 -13.28
N GLU A 181 -20.53 -8.06 -12.41
CA GLU A 181 -21.12 -6.72 -12.58
C GLU A 181 -20.08 -5.63 -12.38
N ALA A 182 -19.18 -5.80 -11.39
CA ALA A 182 -18.04 -4.90 -11.19
C ALA A 182 -17.15 -4.84 -12.45
N VAL A 183 -16.84 -5.98 -13.07
CA VAL A 183 -16.08 -6.03 -14.32
C VAL A 183 -16.82 -5.34 -15.47
N ALA A 184 -18.12 -5.58 -15.62
CA ALA A 184 -18.92 -4.92 -16.65
C ALA A 184 -18.96 -3.40 -16.47
N LEU A 185 -19.05 -2.93 -15.23
CA LEU A 185 -19.02 -1.50 -14.90
C LEU A 185 -17.64 -0.89 -15.19
N ILE A 186 -16.55 -1.57 -14.82
CA ILE A 186 -15.19 -1.15 -15.18
C ILE A 186 -15.05 -1.03 -16.70
N ASP A 187 -15.54 -2.00 -17.46
CA ASP A 187 -15.49 -1.98 -18.93
C ASP A 187 -16.28 -0.85 -19.55
N LYS A 188 -17.40 -0.46 -18.93
CA LYS A 188 -18.14 0.74 -19.31
C LYS A 188 -17.29 2.00 -19.09
N HIS A 189 -16.65 2.16 -17.93
CA HIS A 189 -15.83 3.32 -17.62
C HIS A 189 -14.54 3.41 -18.44
N LEU A 190 -13.90 2.28 -18.74
CA LEU A 190 -12.69 2.24 -19.57
C LEU A 190 -12.94 2.67 -21.03
N LYS A 191 -14.19 2.72 -21.50
CA LYS A 191 -14.52 3.31 -22.82
C LYS A 191 -14.30 4.82 -22.86
N THR A 192 -14.54 5.51 -21.75
CA THR A 192 -14.42 6.98 -21.65
C THR A 192 -13.15 7.43 -20.94
N MET A 193 -12.56 6.56 -20.11
CA MET A 193 -11.28 6.77 -19.44
C MET A 193 -10.32 5.64 -19.82
N PRO A 194 -9.87 5.58 -21.09
CA PRO A 194 -8.96 4.54 -21.54
C PRO A 194 -7.66 4.64 -20.73
N ASN A 195 -7.09 3.48 -20.41
CA ASN A 195 -5.81 3.37 -19.70
C ASN A 195 -5.78 3.92 -18.27
N GLN A 196 -6.93 4.21 -17.66
CA GLN A 196 -6.98 4.68 -16.28
C GLN A 196 -6.47 3.57 -15.31
N PRO A 197 -5.34 3.77 -14.63
CA PRO A 197 -4.62 2.71 -13.92
C PRO A 197 -5.37 2.09 -12.74
N ASP A 198 -6.19 2.83 -11.97
CA ASP A 198 -6.98 2.28 -10.87
C ASP A 198 -8.06 1.32 -11.38
N LEU A 199 -8.73 1.65 -12.50
CA LEU A 199 -9.72 0.79 -13.14
C LEU A 199 -9.07 -0.46 -13.72
N LEU A 200 -7.93 -0.30 -14.40
CA LEU A 200 -7.14 -1.43 -14.91
C LEU A 200 -6.69 -2.37 -13.77
N ALA A 201 -6.17 -1.81 -12.68
CA ALA A 201 -5.69 -2.57 -11.52
C ALA A 201 -6.83 -3.33 -10.84
N THR A 202 -7.98 -2.68 -10.69
CA THR A 202 -9.17 -3.28 -10.07
C THR A 202 -9.70 -4.43 -10.93
N LYS A 203 -9.79 -4.24 -12.25
CA LYS A 203 -10.18 -5.32 -13.18
C LYS A 203 -9.19 -6.48 -13.14
N ALA A 204 -7.88 -6.19 -13.16
CA ALA A 204 -6.84 -7.20 -13.09
C ALA A 204 -6.94 -8.03 -11.80
N SER A 205 -7.21 -7.38 -10.66
CA SER A 205 -7.41 -8.04 -9.37
C SER A 205 -8.62 -8.97 -9.37
N ILE A 206 -9.75 -8.53 -9.90
CA ILE A 206 -10.95 -9.36 -10.01
C ILE A 206 -10.69 -10.58 -10.91
N LEU A 207 -10.10 -10.36 -12.08
CA LEU A 207 -9.82 -11.44 -13.04
C LEU A 207 -8.79 -12.44 -12.50
N ALA A 208 -7.78 -11.98 -11.75
CA ALA A 208 -6.84 -12.87 -11.09
C ALA A 208 -7.54 -13.76 -10.03
N ARG A 209 -8.56 -13.26 -9.34
CA ARG A 209 -9.36 -14.04 -8.38
C ARG A 209 -10.33 -15.03 -9.06
N GLN A 210 -10.58 -14.85 -10.35
CA GLN A 210 -11.42 -15.71 -11.19
C GLN A 210 -10.58 -16.61 -12.12
N ASP A 211 -9.31 -16.83 -11.77
CA ASP A 211 -8.35 -17.67 -12.50
C ASP A 211 -8.04 -17.22 -13.94
N ALA A 212 -8.47 -16.03 -14.35
CA ALA A 212 -8.14 -15.41 -15.64
C ALA A 212 -6.75 -14.75 -15.61
N HIS A 213 -5.74 -15.53 -15.20
CA HIS A 213 -4.40 -15.06 -14.86
C HIS A 213 -3.64 -14.37 -16.01
N ILE A 214 -3.75 -14.88 -17.24
CA ILE A 214 -3.06 -14.29 -18.41
C ILE A 214 -3.63 -12.89 -18.70
N VAL A 215 -4.96 -12.75 -18.72
CA VAL A 215 -5.62 -11.46 -18.95
C VAL A 215 -5.32 -10.49 -17.81
N ALA A 216 -5.35 -10.97 -16.56
CA ALA A 216 -4.99 -10.17 -15.40
C ALA A 216 -3.53 -9.67 -15.48
N GLN A 217 -2.59 -10.51 -15.92
CA GLN A 217 -1.19 -10.13 -16.09
C GLN A 217 -1.01 -9.01 -17.12
N GLN A 218 -1.72 -9.09 -18.25
CA GLN A 218 -1.71 -8.04 -19.29
C GLN A 218 -2.26 -6.72 -18.74
N LEU A 219 -3.35 -6.77 -17.97
CA LEU A 219 -3.93 -5.58 -17.35
C LEU A 219 -3.01 -4.97 -16.30
N TYR A 220 -2.34 -5.78 -15.46
CA TYR A 220 -1.33 -5.27 -14.53
C TYR A 220 -0.12 -4.66 -15.25
N SER A 221 0.28 -5.20 -16.39
CA SER A 221 1.34 -4.59 -17.22
C SER A 221 0.92 -3.18 -17.68
N LYS A 222 -0.32 -3.02 -18.15
CA LYS A 222 -0.88 -1.70 -18.50
C LYS A 222 -1.00 -0.79 -17.28
N THR A 223 -1.44 -1.29 -16.12
CA THR A 223 -1.45 -0.51 -14.88
C THR A 223 -0.05 0.04 -14.57
N ALA A 224 1.00 -0.77 -14.67
CA ALA A 224 2.36 -0.32 -14.43
C ALA A 224 2.85 0.73 -15.44
N GLU A 225 2.44 0.59 -16.70
CA GLU A 225 2.74 1.53 -17.78
C GLU A 225 2.10 2.91 -17.55
N PHE A 226 0.81 2.94 -17.19
CA PHE A 226 0.03 4.18 -17.10
C PHE A 226 -0.07 4.77 -15.68
N SER A 227 0.45 4.09 -14.67
CA SER A 227 0.45 4.59 -13.29
C SER A 227 1.38 5.79 -13.12
N THR A 228 0.85 6.87 -12.57
CA THR A 228 1.63 8.05 -12.13
C THR A 228 2.14 7.93 -10.70
N LYS A 229 1.61 6.97 -9.93
CA LYS A 229 2.00 6.71 -8.54
C LYS A 229 3.04 5.57 -8.49
N PRO A 230 4.23 5.78 -7.89
CA PRO A 230 5.24 4.73 -7.79
C PRO A 230 4.72 3.47 -7.10
N THR A 231 4.06 3.59 -5.94
CA THR A 231 3.47 2.46 -5.21
C THR A 231 2.52 1.64 -6.07
N GLN A 232 1.61 2.26 -6.83
CA GLN A 232 0.72 1.53 -7.74
C GLN A 232 1.48 0.84 -8.88
N ARG A 233 2.44 1.53 -9.50
CA ARG A 233 3.28 0.96 -10.57
C ARG A 233 3.99 -0.29 -10.09
N TYR A 234 4.74 -0.20 -9.00
CA TYR A 234 5.54 -1.31 -8.51
C TYR A 234 4.69 -2.43 -7.92
N ASN A 235 3.56 -2.10 -7.28
CA ASN A 235 2.58 -3.12 -6.91
C ASN A 235 2.08 -3.89 -8.13
N ALA A 236 1.78 -3.23 -9.26
CA ALA A 236 1.37 -3.90 -10.48
C ALA A 236 2.50 -4.76 -11.09
N LEU A 237 3.74 -4.28 -11.12
CA LEU A 237 4.90 -5.06 -11.58
C LEU A 237 5.12 -6.34 -10.77
N TYR A 238 4.94 -6.28 -9.44
CA TYR A 238 4.97 -7.49 -8.61
C TYR A 238 3.91 -8.52 -9.03
N GLN A 239 2.70 -8.06 -9.38
CA GLN A 239 1.63 -8.95 -9.86
C GLN A 239 1.97 -9.55 -11.22
N VAL A 240 2.53 -8.77 -12.15
CA VAL A 240 3.00 -9.26 -13.46
C VAL A 240 3.96 -10.43 -13.30
N GLY A 241 4.97 -10.26 -12.43
CA GLY A 241 5.93 -11.30 -12.11
C GLY A 241 5.31 -12.53 -11.44
N ARG A 242 4.44 -12.33 -10.45
CA ARG A 242 3.78 -13.45 -9.77
C ARG A 242 2.92 -14.28 -10.73
N LEU A 243 2.15 -13.62 -11.59
CA LEU A 243 1.30 -14.32 -12.56
C LEU A 243 2.13 -15.00 -13.65
N ALA A 244 3.30 -14.47 -14.01
CA ALA A 244 4.24 -15.15 -14.92
C ALA A 244 4.72 -16.49 -14.35
N VAL A 245 5.05 -16.54 -13.06
CA VAL A 245 5.42 -17.80 -12.38
C VAL A 245 4.25 -18.78 -12.37
N LEU A 246 3.05 -18.30 -12.06
CA LEU A 246 1.87 -19.16 -11.92
C LEU A 246 1.43 -19.79 -13.25
N THR A 247 1.58 -19.05 -14.35
CA THR A 247 1.08 -19.44 -15.67
C THR A 247 2.15 -20.04 -16.58
N ASN A 248 3.43 -19.89 -16.22
CA ASN A 248 4.57 -20.12 -17.11
C ASN A 248 4.49 -19.32 -18.42
N ASP A 249 3.72 -18.22 -18.44
CA ASP A 249 3.48 -17.38 -19.60
C ASP A 249 4.08 -15.98 -19.42
N ASN A 250 4.48 -15.35 -20.53
CA ASN A 250 5.18 -14.06 -20.55
C ASN A 250 6.36 -13.99 -19.56
N VAL A 251 7.14 -15.08 -19.45
CA VAL A 251 8.23 -15.24 -18.48
C VAL A 251 9.22 -14.07 -18.54
N LEU A 252 9.64 -13.63 -19.73
CA LEU A 252 10.55 -12.50 -19.90
C LEU A 252 9.99 -11.19 -19.36
N ASN A 253 8.70 -10.92 -19.56
CA ASN A 253 8.03 -9.75 -18.99
C ASN A 253 7.99 -9.84 -17.46
N GLY A 254 7.71 -11.03 -16.91
CA GLY A 254 7.79 -11.27 -15.48
C GLY A 254 9.19 -11.01 -14.90
N ILE A 255 10.24 -11.42 -15.60
CA ILE A 255 11.64 -11.18 -15.20
C ILE A 255 11.93 -9.68 -15.13
N THR A 256 11.57 -8.93 -16.18
CA THR A 256 11.74 -7.47 -16.22
C THR A 256 10.98 -6.81 -15.07
N ALA A 257 9.70 -7.16 -14.89
CA ALA A 257 8.84 -6.58 -13.88
C ALA A 257 9.35 -6.81 -12.45
N LEU A 258 9.78 -8.03 -12.10
CA LEU A 258 10.34 -8.30 -10.77
C LEU A 258 11.72 -7.69 -10.58
N SER A 259 12.53 -7.59 -11.63
CA SER A 259 13.83 -6.92 -11.55
C SER A 259 13.67 -5.43 -11.24
N GLU A 260 12.74 -4.74 -11.91
CA GLU A 260 12.38 -3.35 -11.61
C GLU A 260 11.85 -3.19 -10.18
N TYR A 261 10.94 -4.07 -9.75
CA TYR A 261 10.39 -4.07 -8.39
C TYR A 261 11.48 -4.23 -7.32
N ILE A 262 12.36 -5.21 -7.48
CA ILE A 262 13.45 -5.48 -6.52
C ILE A 262 14.43 -4.30 -6.50
N GLY A 263 14.74 -3.72 -7.68
CA GLY A 263 15.64 -2.57 -7.78
C GLY A 263 15.10 -1.33 -7.05
N TYR A 264 13.80 -1.06 -7.17
CA TYR A 264 13.15 0.08 -6.49
C TYR A 264 13.10 -0.10 -4.97
N TYR A 265 12.90 -1.33 -4.49
CA TYR A 265 12.76 -1.63 -3.06
C TYR A 265 14.02 -2.21 -2.39
N LYS A 266 15.19 -2.15 -3.04
CA LYS A 266 16.43 -2.86 -2.61
C LYS A 266 16.88 -2.57 -1.17
N ASP A 267 16.64 -1.36 -0.68
CA ASP A 267 17.05 -0.87 0.65
C ASP A 267 15.81 -0.40 1.45
N SER A 268 14.76 -1.22 1.46
CA SER A 268 13.46 -0.87 2.04
C SER A 268 12.93 -1.90 3.03
N ASP A 269 11.85 -1.53 3.70
CA ASP A 269 11.08 -2.37 4.62
C ASP A 269 9.95 -3.13 3.89
N GLN A 270 10.00 -3.19 2.54
CA GLN A 270 8.98 -3.84 1.73
C GLN A 270 8.89 -5.34 2.03
N SER A 271 7.85 -5.74 2.77
CA SER A 271 7.59 -7.13 3.18
C SER A 271 7.62 -8.16 2.03
N ARG A 272 7.27 -7.75 0.81
CA ARG A 272 7.25 -8.62 -0.37
C ARG A 272 8.59 -8.73 -1.09
N LEU A 273 9.66 -8.07 -0.63
CA LEU A 273 10.95 -8.05 -1.33
C LEU A 273 11.55 -9.45 -1.48
N ASN A 274 11.61 -10.23 -0.40
CA ASN A 274 12.15 -11.59 -0.46
C ASN A 274 11.26 -12.53 -1.30
N TRP A 275 9.94 -12.34 -1.22
CA TRP A 275 8.97 -13.00 -2.09
C TRP A 275 9.17 -12.66 -3.57
N ALA A 276 9.50 -11.42 -3.90
CA ALA A 276 9.81 -11.00 -5.26
C ALA A 276 11.11 -11.63 -5.76
N LYS A 277 12.16 -11.65 -4.92
CA LYS A 277 13.43 -12.33 -5.23
C LYS A 277 13.22 -13.82 -5.51
N LEU A 278 12.49 -14.51 -4.62
CA LEU A 278 12.20 -15.94 -4.78
C LEU A 278 11.43 -16.24 -6.06
N ARG A 279 10.44 -15.42 -6.42
CA ARG A 279 9.70 -15.55 -7.68
C ARG A 279 10.57 -15.24 -8.90
N LEU A 280 11.48 -14.27 -8.81
CA LEU A 280 12.43 -13.99 -9.88
C LEU A 280 13.40 -15.16 -10.09
N VAL A 281 13.81 -15.86 -9.03
CA VAL A 281 14.56 -17.12 -9.14
C VAL A 281 13.76 -18.15 -9.95
N GLN A 282 12.48 -18.38 -9.61
CA GLN A 282 11.63 -19.30 -10.38
C GLN A 282 11.51 -18.90 -11.86
N LEU A 283 11.38 -17.61 -12.15
CA LEU A 283 11.33 -17.13 -13.53
C LEU A 283 12.66 -17.34 -14.28
N PHE A 284 13.80 -17.18 -13.62
CA PHE A 284 15.09 -17.51 -14.23
C PHE A 284 15.20 -18.99 -14.56
N MET A 285 14.72 -19.87 -13.68
CA MET A 285 14.67 -21.32 -13.96
C MET A 285 13.75 -21.63 -15.14
N LEU A 286 12.55 -21.04 -15.18
CA LEU A 286 11.63 -21.18 -16.32
C LEU A 286 12.21 -20.67 -17.65
N ALA A 287 13.11 -19.68 -17.58
CA ALA A 287 13.82 -19.14 -18.74
C ALA A 287 15.14 -19.89 -19.07
N GLY A 288 15.46 -20.99 -18.37
CA GLY A 288 16.71 -21.74 -18.55
C GLY A 288 17.97 -20.96 -18.16
N SER A 289 17.83 -19.95 -17.30
CA SER A 289 18.91 -19.06 -16.84
C SER A 289 19.41 -19.44 -15.45
N ASP A 290 19.77 -20.72 -15.25
CA ASP A 290 20.06 -21.29 -13.93
C ASP A 290 21.18 -20.57 -13.18
N GLY A 291 22.24 -20.12 -13.85
CA GLY A 291 23.31 -19.35 -13.20
C GLY A 291 22.81 -18.03 -12.59
N ARG A 292 21.81 -17.37 -13.19
CA ARG A 292 21.17 -16.18 -12.60
C ARG A 292 20.25 -16.56 -11.45
N ALA A 293 19.57 -17.71 -11.56
CA ALA A 293 18.71 -18.25 -10.52
C ALA A 293 19.53 -18.58 -9.25
N GLU A 294 20.64 -19.29 -9.39
CA GLU A 294 21.56 -19.63 -8.30
C GLU A 294 22.15 -18.39 -7.62
N LEU A 295 22.64 -17.43 -8.41
CA LEU A 295 23.22 -16.20 -7.88
C LEU A 295 22.21 -15.42 -7.03
N LEU A 296 20.99 -15.22 -7.53
CA LEU A 296 19.95 -14.51 -6.78
C LEU A 296 19.42 -15.32 -5.59
N PHE A 297 19.37 -16.66 -5.70
CA PHE A 297 18.96 -17.50 -4.59
C PHE A 297 19.95 -17.42 -3.42
N ALA A 298 21.25 -17.28 -3.69
CA ALA A 298 22.27 -17.11 -2.65
C ALA A 298 21.97 -15.91 -1.72
N ASP A 299 21.43 -14.81 -2.24
CA ASP A 299 21.06 -13.62 -1.47
C ASP A 299 19.94 -13.88 -0.45
N ILE A 300 19.06 -14.85 -0.72
CA ILE A 300 17.89 -15.15 0.12
C ILE A 300 17.97 -16.52 0.81
N ALA A 301 19.03 -17.30 0.56
CA ALA A 301 19.16 -18.67 1.04
C ALA A 301 19.05 -18.77 2.57
N ASN A 302 19.67 -17.81 3.27
CA ASN A 302 19.71 -17.76 4.73
C ASN A 302 18.59 -16.88 5.35
N THR A 303 17.70 -16.32 4.54
CA THR A 303 16.55 -15.56 5.05
C THR A 303 15.62 -16.48 5.83
N THR A 304 15.25 -16.05 7.04
CA THR A 304 14.17 -16.64 7.83
C THR A 304 12.91 -15.80 7.72
N SER A 305 11.75 -16.43 7.84
CA SER A 305 10.44 -15.77 7.79
C SER A 305 9.47 -16.50 8.71
N ALA A 306 8.52 -15.76 9.29
CA ALA A 306 7.36 -16.35 9.97
C ALA A 306 6.30 -16.85 8.96
N ASP A 307 6.45 -16.51 7.69
CA ASP A 307 5.62 -16.98 6.59
C ASP A 307 6.08 -18.39 6.18
N GLU A 308 5.34 -19.41 6.60
CA GLU A 308 5.64 -20.83 6.32
C GLU A 308 5.59 -21.13 4.82
N ASP A 309 4.69 -20.49 4.05
CA ASP A 309 4.60 -20.68 2.61
C ASP A 309 5.87 -20.18 1.90
N PHE A 310 6.41 -19.05 2.37
CA PHE A 310 7.70 -18.56 1.86
C PHE A 310 8.81 -19.58 2.14
N MET A 311 8.88 -20.08 3.38
CA MET A 311 9.92 -21.03 3.77
C MET A 311 9.84 -22.33 2.98
N ASN A 312 8.63 -22.88 2.84
CA ASN A 312 8.36 -24.08 2.05
C ASN A 312 8.74 -23.90 0.59
N LEU A 313 8.33 -22.79 -0.04
CA LEU A 313 8.68 -22.53 -1.44
C LEU A 313 10.19 -22.33 -1.61
N LYS A 314 10.85 -21.63 -0.68
CA LYS A 314 12.30 -21.42 -0.72
C LYS A 314 13.05 -22.76 -0.66
N ASP A 315 12.60 -23.68 0.19
CA ASP A 315 13.20 -25.02 0.30
C ASP A 315 12.94 -25.87 -0.95
N GLN A 316 11.75 -25.79 -1.54
CA GLN A 316 11.45 -26.44 -2.82
C GLN A 316 12.36 -25.94 -3.95
N VAL A 317 12.49 -24.62 -4.11
CA VAL A 317 13.38 -24.00 -5.11
C VAL A 317 14.84 -24.40 -4.89
N LYS A 318 15.29 -24.48 -3.63
CA LYS A 318 16.64 -24.96 -3.28
C LYS A 318 16.91 -26.39 -3.76
N VAL A 319 15.92 -27.27 -3.67
CA VAL A 319 16.04 -28.67 -4.15
C VAL A 319 16.08 -28.70 -5.68
N GLN A 320 15.21 -27.93 -6.34
CA GLN A 320 15.14 -27.86 -7.80
C GLN A 320 16.43 -27.33 -8.42
N LEU A 321 17.05 -26.29 -7.85
CA LEU A 321 18.34 -25.76 -8.33
C LEU A 321 19.48 -26.77 -8.25
N LYS A 322 19.44 -27.72 -7.31
CA LYS A 322 20.47 -28.77 -7.16
C LYS A 322 20.26 -29.97 -8.09
N SER A 323 19.09 -30.07 -8.72
CA SER A 323 18.72 -31.16 -9.61
C SER A 323 18.24 -30.56 -10.94
N PRO A 324 19.14 -29.95 -11.74
CA PRO A 324 18.75 -29.36 -13.01
C PRO A 324 18.12 -30.43 -13.92
N LEU A 325 16.98 -30.07 -14.53
CA LEU A 325 16.20 -30.89 -15.46
C LEU A 325 16.94 -31.10 -16.79
#